data_AF-A0A2H3T541-F1
#
_entry.id   AF-A0A2H3T541-F1
#
_cell.length_a   1.000
_cell.length_b   1.000
_cell.length_c   1.000
_cell.angle_alpha   90.00
_cell.angle_beta   90.00
_cell.angle_gamma   90.00
#
_symmetry.space_group_name_H-M   'P 1'
#
loop_
_entity.id
_entity.type
_entity.pdbx_description
1 polymer ?
#
loop_
_entity_poly.entity_id
_entity_poly.type
_entity_poly.pdbx_seq_one_letter_code
_entity_poly.pdbx_strand_id
1 'polypeptide(L)'
;MADNVMAAYWALPPVSRNLITATVLTSIGCIVGLLPAMRLIYHPSYLWMFPPQIWRLVTCFLIEMQPINLLFNSFFLYRYSVQLEMGNPRFPRKVDLVFYILFVCTVILMIDYLAGLTSFMYMNGLILAMVYTTTQDQRGQKTQYLVLTIPAQALPICMIVVTALMAGPQKALVEIEGLLAAHLFDFLTRIWPEFGNGPRLLRTPAWLERLVQTPRVSARGFGTAVRPGNSPSSGRSTGVNTGPLPDSWRSRGPGQRLG
;
A
#
# COMPACT_ATOMS: atom_id res chain seq x y z
N MET A 1 -2.12 -34.58 -2.92
CA MET A 1 -2.95 -33.50 -2.33
C MET A 1 -2.09 -32.43 -1.65
N ALA A 2 -1.13 -32.79 -0.80
CA ALA A 2 -0.24 -31.83 -0.14
C ALA A 2 0.55 -30.93 -1.13
N ASP A 3 1.06 -31.50 -2.23
CA ASP A 3 1.82 -30.74 -3.25
C ASP A 3 0.97 -29.65 -3.90
N ASN A 4 -0.32 -29.91 -4.13
CA ASN A 4 -1.25 -28.94 -4.71
C ASN A 4 -1.55 -27.80 -3.73
N VAL A 5 -1.65 -28.11 -2.44
CA VAL A 5 -1.87 -27.09 -1.39
C VAL A 5 -0.63 -26.21 -1.24
N MET A 6 0.56 -26.82 -1.26
CA MET A 6 1.82 -26.07 -1.17
C MET A 6 2.02 -25.18 -2.39
N ALA A 7 1.75 -25.69 -3.59
CA ALA A 7 1.80 -24.90 -4.82
C ALA A 7 0.80 -23.73 -4.80
N ALA A 8 -0.43 -23.99 -4.34
CA ALA A 8 -1.43 -22.94 -4.16
C ALA A 8 -0.94 -21.88 -3.17
N TYR A 9 -0.38 -22.27 -2.03
CA TYR A 9 0.15 -21.35 -1.02
C TYR A 9 1.27 -20.44 -1.56
N TRP A 10 2.22 -21.01 -2.30
CA TRP A 10 3.31 -20.23 -2.89
C TRP A 10 2.85 -19.33 -4.04
N ALA A 11 1.73 -19.65 -4.69
CA ALA A 11 1.12 -18.81 -5.72
C ALA A 11 0.43 -17.55 -5.15
N LEU A 12 0.15 -17.49 -3.84
CA LEU A 12 -0.41 -16.28 -3.24
C LEU A 12 0.58 -15.10 -3.35
N PRO A 13 0.05 -13.86 -3.50
CA PRO A 13 0.83 -12.65 -3.36
C PRO A 13 1.60 -12.63 -2.02
N PRO A 14 2.89 -12.23 -2.00
CA PRO A 14 3.72 -12.37 -0.81
C PRO A 14 3.27 -11.52 0.38
N VAL A 15 2.79 -10.27 0.20
CA VAL A 15 2.35 -9.45 1.34
C VAL A 15 1.10 -10.05 1.96
N SER A 16 0.09 -10.36 1.13
CA SER A 16 -1.13 -11.01 1.57
C SER A 16 -0.86 -12.36 2.25
N ARG A 17 -0.03 -13.21 1.63
CA ARG A 17 0.34 -14.52 2.16
C ARG A 17 0.94 -14.42 3.55
N ASN A 18 1.93 -13.55 3.73
CA ASN A 18 2.60 -13.36 5.02
C ASN A 18 1.65 -12.79 6.07
N LEU A 19 0.79 -11.83 5.70
CA LEU A 19 -0.18 -11.21 6.60
C LEU A 19 -1.19 -12.23 7.14
N ILE A 20 -1.75 -13.08 6.28
CA ILE A 20 -2.72 -14.11 6.66
C ILE A 20 -2.03 -15.22 7.47
N THR A 21 -0.85 -15.65 7.03
CA THR A 21 -0.07 -16.69 7.74
C THR A 21 0.24 -16.24 9.16
N ALA A 22 0.69 -14.99 9.32
CA ALA A 22 0.94 -14.40 10.63
C ALA A 22 -0.34 -14.38 11.47
N THR A 23 -1.44 -13.84 10.93
CA THR A 23 -2.73 -13.71 11.63
C THR A 23 -3.29 -15.04 12.13
N VAL A 24 -3.32 -16.04 11.24
CA VAL A 24 -3.84 -17.38 11.57
C VAL A 24 -2.94 -18.05 12.60
N LEU A 25 -1.62 -17.98 12.43
CA LEU A 25 -0.67 -18.61 13.35
C LEU A 25 -0.68 -17.98 14.74
N THR A 26 -0.73 -16.65 14.83
CA THR A 26 -0.81 -15.94 16.12
C THR A 26 -2.14 -16.17 16.82
N SER A 27 -3.25 -16.14 16.08
CA SER A 27 -4.58 -16.34 16.65
C SER A 27 -4.78 -17.79 17.13
N ILE A 28 -4.43 -18.78 16.32
CA ILE A 28 -4.48 -20.20 16.74
C ILE A 28 -3.56 -20.45 17.93
N GLY A 29 -2.35 -19.87 17.93
CA GLY A 29 -1.44 -19.97 19.07
C GLY A 29 -2.04 -19.44 20.37
N CYS A 30 -2.86 -18.38 20.30
CA CYS A 30 -3.58 -17.87 21.46
C CYS A 30 -4.77 -18.74 21.85
N ILE A 31 -5.56 -19.20 20.88
CA ILE A 31 -6.75 -20.05 21.11
C ILE A 31 -6.37 -21.39 21.76
N VAL A 32 -5.27 -22.01 21.33
CA VAL A 32 -4.76 -23.27 21.87
C VAL A 32 -4.04 -23.07 23.22
N GLY A 33 -3.76 -21.82 23.62
CA GLY A 33 -3.08 -21.50 24.87
C GLY A 33 -1.55 -21.62 24.81
N LEU A 34 -0.95 -21.77 23.62
CA LEU A 34 0.51 -21.75 23.43
C LEU A 34 1.09 -20.36 23.70
N LEU A 35 0.34 -19.32 23.38
CA LEU A 35 0.72 -17.92 23.58
C LEU A 35 -0.30 -17.22 24.48
N PRO A 36 0.13 -16.54 25.56
CA PRO A 36 -0.79 -15.76 26.38
C PRO A 36 -1.22 -14.50 25.62
N ALA A 37 -2.52 -14.41 25.29
CA ALA A 37 -3.09 -13.26 24.56
C ALA A 37 -2.71 -11.92 25.20
N MET A 38 -2.67 -11.86 26.53
CA MET A 38 -2.30 -10.66 27.31
C MET A 38 -0.92 -10.09 26.97
N ARG A 39 0.01 -10.88 26.39
CA ARG A 39 1.32 -10.39 25.93
C ARG A 39 1.30 -9.71 24.57
N LEU A 40 0.19 -9.82 23.85
CA LEU A 40 0.07 -9.45 22.45
C LEU A 40 -0.99 -8.39 22.17
N ILE A 41 -2.03 -8.30 23.02
CA ILE A 41 -3.02 -7.22 22.95
C ILE A 41 -2.35 -5.85 23.15
N TYR A 42 -2.84 -4.81 22.51
CA TYR A 42 -2.29 -3.47 22.69
C TYR A 42 -2.79 -2.86 23.99
N HIS A 43 -1.92 -2.18 24.74
CA HIS A 43 -2.33 -1.26 25.78
C HIS A 43 -1.23 -0.19 25.95
N PRO A 44 -1.56 1.12 25.92
CA PRO A 44 -0.56 2.19 25.86
C PRO A 44 0.48 2.17 27.00
N SER A 45 0.09 1.77 28.21
CA SER A 45 1.02 1.74 29.36
C SER A 45 2.25 0.85 29.15
N TYR A 46 2.14 -0.24 28.38
CA TYR A 46 3.25 -1.16 28.16
C TYR A 46 4.30 -0.63 27.18
N LEU A 47 3.99 0.43 26.43
CA LEU A 47 4.98 1.10 25.58
C LEU A 47 5.96 1.93 26.40
N TRP A 48 5.49 2.47 27.54
CA TRP A 48 6.28 3.31 28.44
C TRP A 48 6.98 2.52 29.55
N MET A 49 6.69 1.22 29.67
CA MET A 49 7.34 0.32 30.61
C MET A 49 8.75 -0.04 30.11
N PHE A 50 9.70 -0.26 31.03
CA PHE A 50 11.03 -0.79 30.70
C PHE A 50 11.10 -2.30 31.01
N PRO A 51 11.45 -3.16 30.03
CA PRO A 51 11.69 -2.87 28.61
C PRO A 51 10.40 -2.59 27.81
N PRO A 52 10.46 -1.72 26.78
CA PRO A 52 9.26 -1.33 26.01
C PRO A 52 8.76 -2.48 25.13
N GLN A 53 7.47 -2.79 25.24
CA GLN A 53 6.84 -3.93 24.55
C GLN A 53 6.34 -3.55 23.14
N ILE A 54 7.26 -3.13 22.28
CA ILE A 54 6.94 -2.55 20.96
C ILE A 54 6.24 -3.50 19.98
N TRP A 55 6.39 -4.82 20.15
CA TRP A 55 5.73 -5.81 19.29
C TRP A 55 4.19 -5.71 19.35
N ARG A 56 3.65 -5.19 20.46
CA ARG A 56 2.20 -4.99 20.66
C ARG A 56 1.58 -4.07 19.62
N LEU A 57 2.37 -3.17 19.03
CA LEU A 57 1.92 -2.29 17.93
C LEU A 57 1.52 -3.07 16.68
N VAL A 58 2.11 -4.25 16.48
CA VAL A 58 1.85 -5.10 15.30
C VAL A 58 0.92 -6.25 15.67
N THR A 59 1.19 -6.93 16.79
CA THR A 59 0.45 -8.15 17.15
C THR A 59 -1.03 -7.91 17.42
N CYS A 60 -1.42 -6.71 17.86
CA CYS A 60 -2.82 -6.35 18.10
C CYS A 60 -3.70 -6.33 16.84
N PHE A 61 -3.10 -6.25 15.64
CA PHE A 61 -3.80 -6.36 14.36
C PHE A 61 -3.91 -7.79 13.83
N LEU A 62 -3.19 -8.74 14.44
CA LEU A 62 -3.04 -10.12 13.97
C LEU A 62 -3.77 -11.14 14.84
N ILE A 63 -4.56 -10.69 15.81
CA ILE A 63 -5.16 -11.56 16.82
C ILE A 63 -6.68 -11.46 16.80
N GLU A 64 -7.30 -12.63 16.72
CA GLU A 64 -8.70 -12.85 17.01
C GLU A 64 -8.85 -14.07 17.93
N MET A 65 -9.60 -13.89 19.02
CA MET A 65 -9.73 -14.91 20.05
C MET A 65 -10.95 -15.81 19.84
N GLN A 66 -11.95 -15.32 19.11
CA GLN A 66 -13.16 -16.10 18.84
C GLN A 66 -12.96 -16.93 17.55
N PRO A 67 -13.04 -18.27 17.59
CA PRO A 67 -12.75 -19.12 16.42
C PRO A 67 -13.60 -18.81 15.19
N ILE A 68 -14.88 -18.50 15.39
CA ILE A 68 -15.80 -18.15 14.29
C ILE A 68 -15.42 -16.81 13.64
N ASN A 69 -15.06 -15.80 14.45
CA ASN A 69 -14.59 -14.52 13.94
C ASN A 69 -13.25 -14.68 13.24
N LEU A 70 -12.35 -15.51 13.77
CA LEU A 70 -11.06 -15.79 13.14
C LEU A 70 -11.26 -16.34 11.71
N LEU A 71 -12.22 -17.25 11.51
CA LEU A 71 -12.54 -17.79 10.19
C LEU A 71 -12.98 -16.68 9.22
N PHE A 72 -14.02 -15.90 9.59
CA PHE A 72 -14.57 -14.86 8.73
C PHE A 72 -13.58 -13.73 8.48
N ASN A 73 -12.92 -13.25 9.54
CA ASN A 73 -11.99 -12.15 9.46
C ASN A 73 -10.73 -12.55 8.68
N SER A 74 -10.20 -13.76 8.86
CA SER A 74 -9.08 -14.24 8.04
C SER A 74 -9.46 -14.37 6.57
N PHE A 75 -10.69 -14.80 6.27
CA PHE A 75 -11.20 -14.85 4.90
C PHE A 75 -11.30 -13.46 4.28
N PHE A 76 -11.89 -12.48 4.99
CA PHE A 76 -11.97 -11.11 4.49
C PHE A 76 -10.59 -10.47 4.35
N LEU A 77 -9.70 -10.67 5.34
CA LEU A 77 -8.32 -10.22 5.30
C LEU A 77 -7.60 -10.79 4.06
N TYR A 78 -7.74 -12.09 3.79
CA TYR A 78 -7.20 -12.72 2.59
C TYR A 78 -7.75 -12.10 1.32
N ARG A 79 -9.08 -12.08 1.17
CA ARG A 79 -9.75 -11.62 -0.05
C ARG A 79 -9.33 -10.19 -0.41
N TYR A 80 -9.40 -9.27 0.55
CA TYR A 80 -9.15 -7.86 0.27
C TYR A 80 -7.66 -7.51 0.23
N SER A 81 -6.80 -8.20 0.99
CA SER A 81 -5.35 -8.02 0.85
C SER A 81 -4.86 -8.47 -0.54
N VAL A 82 -5.32 -9.63 -1.04
CA VAL A 82 -4.99 -10.09 -2.39
C VAL A 82 -5.50 -9.13 -3.45
N GLN A 83 -6.73 -8.63 -3.29
CA GLN A 83 -7.29 -7.65 -4.23
C GLN A 83 -6.50 -6.33 -4.23
N LEU A 84 -5.95 -5.91 -3.09
CA LEU A 84 -5.06 -4.75 -3.02
C LEU A 84 -3.69 -5.01 -3.66
N GLU A 85 -3.10 -6.19 -3.43
CA GLU A 85 -1.75 -6.50 -3.93
C GLU A 85 -1.70 -6.79 -5.43
N MET A 86 -2.74 -7.43 -5.98
CA MET A 86 -2.80 -7.81 -7.41
C MET A 86 -3.77 -6.97 -8.24
N GLY A 87 -4.87 -6.51 -7.65
CA GLY A 87 -6.00 -5.96 -8.40
C GLY A 87 -6.15 -4.44 -8.33
N ASN A 88 -5.40 -3.76 -7.45
CA ASN A 88 -5.59 -2.33 -7.22
C ASN A 88 -4.52 -1.49 -7.93
N PRO A 89 -4.88 -0.68 -8.95
CA PRO A 89 -3.93 0.20 -9.64
C PRO A 89 -3.29 1.25 -8.71
N ARG A 90 -3.87 1.48 -7.52
CA ARG A 90 -3.36 2.40 -6.50
C ARG A 90 -2.02 1.99 -5.92
N PHE A 91 -1.75 0.69 -5.86
CA PHE A 91 -0.55 0.14 -5.24
C PHE A 91 0.28 -0.64 -6.27
N PRO A 92 0.89 0.06 -7.26
CA PRO A 92 1.66 -0.61 -8.32
C PRO A 92 2.92 -1.28 -7.78
N ARG A 93 3.43 -0.81 -6.64
CA ARG A 93 4.59 -1.40 -5.96
C ARG A 93 4.14 -2.01 -4.64
N LYS A 94 4.70 -3.17 -4.31
CA LYS A 94 4.50 -3.84 -3.01
C LYS A 94 4.86 -2.95 -1.82
N VAL A 95 5.89 -2.11 -1.99
CA VAL A 95 6.32 -1.15 -0.95
C VAL A 95 5.21 -0.16 -0.61
N ASP A 96 4.43 0.28 -1.60
CA ASP A 96 3.36 1.25 -1.41
C ASP A 96 2.18 0.61 -0.65
N LEU A 97 1.89 -0.67 -0.90
CA LEU A 97 0.93 -1.44 -0.12
C LEU A 97 1.39 -1.62 1.34
N VAL A 98 2.66 -1.97 1.57
CA VAL A 98 3.21 -2.10 2.92
C VAL A 98 3.17 -0.76 3.65
N PHE A 99 3.50 0.34 2.96
CA PHE A 99 3.39 1.69 3.52
C PHE A 99 1.96 2.03 3.89
N TYR A 100 0.99 1.72 3.03
CA TYR A 100 -0.43 1.89 3.32
C TYR A 100 -0.87 1.12 4.56
N ILE A 101 -0.51 -0.17 4.69
CA ILE A 101 -0.86 -0.98 5.86
C ILE A 101 -0.25 -0.36 7.13
N LEU A 102 1.03 0.05 7.09
CA LEU A 102 1.68 0.70 8.22
C LEU A 102 0.98 2.02 8.59
N PHE A 103 0.67 2.86 7.60
CA PHE A 103 -0.03 4.12 7.80
C PHE A 103 -1.39 3.89 8.46
N VAL A 104 -2.20 3.00 7.92
CA VAL A 104 -3.52 2.67 8.46
C VAL A 104 -3.41 2.15 9.89
N CYS A 105 -2.51 1.21 10.17
CA CYS A 105 -2.29 0.72 11.53
C CYS A 105 -1.90 1.84 12.50
N THR A 106 -1.00 2.74 12.08
CA THR A 106 -0.61 3.89 12.93
C THR A 106 -1.76 4.85 13.21
N VAL A 107 -2.60 5.14 12.20
CA VAL A 107 -3.73 6.06 12.34
C VAL A 107 -4.82 5.44 13.20
N ILE A 108 -5.11 4.14 13.05
CA ILE A 108 -6.06 3.42 13.92
C ILE A 108 -5.63 3.53 15.39
N LEU A 109 -4.38 3.19 15.71
CA LEU A 109 -3.86 3.29 17.08
C LEU A 109 -3.90 4.74 17.61
N MET A 110 -3.64 5.72 16.75
CA MET A 110 -3.71 7.13 17.10
C MET A 110 -5.15 7.55 17.42
N ILE A 111 -6.13 7.15 16.60
CA ILE A 111 -7.54 7.47 16.83
C ILE A 111 -8.02 6.83 18.13
N ASP A 112 -7.76 5.54 18.36
CA ASP A 112 -8.18 4.84 19.59
C ASP A 112 -7.58 5.50 20.85
N TYR A 113 -6.32 5.92 20.79
CA TYR A 113 -5.66 6.65 21.88
C TYR A 113 -6.28 8.03 22.13
N LEU A 114 -6.51 8.82 21.07
CA LEU A 114 -7.08 10.17 21.19
C LEU A 114 -8.55 10.15 21.63
N ALA A 115 -9.30 9.13 21.20
CA ALA A 115 -10.71 8.95 21.55
C ALA A 115 -10.90 8.24 22.90
N GLY A 116 -9.84 7.69 23.50
CA GLY A 116 -9.91 6.98 24.78
C GLY A 116 -10.70 5.67 24.73
N LEU A 117 -10.74 5.00 23.58
CA LEU A 117 -11.60 3.83 23.34
C LEU A 117 -11.05 2.53 23.92
N THR A 118 -9.73 2.40 24.04
CA THR A 118 -9.05 1.25 24.67
C THR A 118 -9.48 -0.10 24.10
N SER A 119 -9.54 -0.21 22.77
CA SER A 119 -10.12 -1.39 22.10
C SER A 119 -9.24 -2.66 22.11
N PHE A 120 -7.95 -2.51 22.41
CA PHE A 120 -6.91 -3.54 22.56
C PHE A 120 -6.57 -4.38 21.31
N MET A 121 -7.56 -4.72 20.46
CA MET A 121 -7.43 -5.55 19.25
C MET A 121 -8.03 -4.84 18.04
N TYR A 122 -7.29 -4.75 16.93
CA TYR A 122 -7.62 -3.85 15.81
C TYR A 122 -7.75 -4.54 14.44
N MET A 123 -7.82 -5.88 14.43
CA MET A 123 -7.90 -6.66 13.18
C MET A 123 -9.10 -6.26 12.29
N ASN A 124 -10.28 -6.04 12.88
CA ASN A 124 -11.47 -5.61 12.13
C ASN A 124 -11.29 -4.23 11.48
N GLY A 125 -10.63 -3.30 12.17
CA GLY A 125 -10.31 -1.97 11.64
C GLY A 125 -9.39 -2.06 10.42
N LEU A 126 -8.34 -2.89 10.49
CA LEU A 126 -7.46 -3.12 9.36
C LEU A 126 -8.19 -3.78 8.16
N ILE A 127 -9.05 -4.76 8.43
CA ILE A 127 -9.87 -5.39 7.38
C ILE A 127 -10.78 -4.34 6.73
N LEU A 128 -11.51 -3.56 7.53
CA LEU A 128 -12.44 -2.57 6.99
C LEU A 128 -11.72 -1.48 6.20
N ALA A 129 -10.55 -1.05 6.65
CA ALA A 129 -9.70 -0.13 5.90
C ALA A 129 -9.35 -0.67 4.51
N MET A 130 -8.96 -1.94 4.41
CA MET A 130 -8.69 -2.59 3.12
C MET A 130 -9.94 -2.71 2.27
N VAL A 131 -11.07 -3.12 2.86
CA VAL A 131 -12.36 -3.22 2.18
C VAL A 131 -12.73 -1.88 1.55
N TYR A 132 -12.71 -0.79 2.33
CA TYR A 132 -13.01 0.55 1.86
C TYR A 132 -12.11 0.94 0.68
N THR A 133 -10.80 0.75 0.82
CA THR A 133 -9.84 1.12 -0.22
C THR A 133 -10.03 0.31 -1.51
N THR A 134 -10.46 -0.95 -1.41
CA THR A 134 -10.75 -1.79 -2.60
C THR A 134 -12.07 -1.43 -3.28
N THR A 135 -13.13 -1.14 -2.52
CA THR A 135 -14.48 -1.06 -3.08
C THR A 135 -14.91 0.35 -3.46
N GLN A 136 -14.26 1.39 -2.93
CA GLN A 136 -14.63 2.79 -3.22
C GLN A 136 -14.63 3.13 -4.72
N ASP A 137 -13.67 2.58 -5.47
CA ASP A 137 -13.51 2.83 -6.91
C ASP A 137 -14.37 1.89 -7.78
N GLN A 138 -15.07 0.92 -7.19
CA GLN A 138 -15.88 -0.09 -7.88
C GLN A 138 -17.34 0.38 -8.09
N ARG A 139 -17.52 1.56 -8.70
CA ARG A 139 -18.86 2.12 -9.00
C ARG A 139 -19.66 1.20 -9.93
N GLY A 140 -20.91 0.96 -9.58
CA GLY A 140 -21.82 0.11 -10.37
C GLY A 140 -21.56 -1.40 -10.23
N GLN A 141 -20.51 -1.81 -9.54
CA GLN A 141 -20.21 -3.23 -9.29
C GLN A 141 -20.96 -3.74 -8.07
N LYS A 142 -21.34 -5.02 -8.11
CA LYS A 142 -21.96 -5.73 -6.99
C LYS A 142 -20.96 -6.73 -6.41
N THR A 143 -20.95 -6.86 -5.09
CA THR A 143 -20.13 -7.83 -4.36
C THR A 143 -21.01 -8.70 -3.49
N GLN A 144 -20.62 -9.95 -3.31
CA GLN A 144 -21.25 -10.83 -2.35
C GLN A 144 -20.63 -10.61 -0.97
N TYR A 145 -21.50 -10.32 0.01
CA TYR A 145 -21.19 -10.28 1.43
C TYR A 145 -22.04 -11.33 2.14
N LEU A 146 -21.37 -12.37 2.65
CA LEU A 146 -22.03 -13.57 3.18
C LEU A 146 -22.98 -14.17 2.13
N VAL A 147 -24.29 -14.04 2.32
CA VAL A 147 -25.34 -14.57 1.44
C VAL A 147 -26.00 -13.44 0.62
N LEU A 148 -25.70 -12.17 0.90
CA LEU A 148 -26.35 -11.02 0.29
C LEU A 148 -25.48 -10.42 -0.82
N THR A 149 -26.11 -10.11 -1.95
CA THR A 149 -25.49 -9.35 -3.05
C THR A 149 -25.78 -7.88 -2.84
N ILE A 150 -24.74 -7.09 -2.55
CA ILE A 150 -24.85 -5.66 -2.27
C ILE A 150 -23.95 -4.85 -3.21
N PRO A 151 -24.22 -3.55 -3.40
CA PRO A 151 -23.29 -2.66 -4.12
C PRO A 151 -21.93 -2.65 -3.43
N ALA A 152 -20.83 -2.72 -4.19
CA ALA A 152 -19.48 -2.78 -3.64
C ALA A 152 -19.18 -1.61 -2.68
N GLN A 153 -19.62 -0.40 -3.03
CA GLN A 153 -19.41 0.80 -2.22
C GLN A 153 -20.18 0.81 -0.90
N ALA A 154 -21.29 0.06 -0.80
CA ALA A 154 -22.06 -0.07 0.43
C ALA A 154 -21.45 -1.09 1.40
N LEU A 155 -20.48 -1.88 0.95
CA LEU A 155 -19.90 -2.97 1.74
C LEU A 155 -19.27 -2.50 3.07
N PRO A 156 -18.44 -1.45 3.14
CA PRO A 156 -17.85 -1.01 4.41
C PRO A 156 -18.92 -0.67 5.46
N ILE A 157 -19.97 0.04 5.05
CA ILE A 157 -21.07 0.41 5.95
C ILE A 157 -21.87 -0.84 6.37
N CYS A 158 -22.10 -1.77 5.45
CA CYS A 158 -22.76 -3.02 5.76
C CYS A 158 -21.97 -3.85 6.78
N MET A 159 -20.64 -3.91 6.64
CA MET A 159 -19.76 -4.58 7.61
C MET A 159 -19.88 -3.94 9.00
N ILE A 160 -19.81 -2.60 9.10
CA ILE A 160 -19.97 -1.88 10.37
C ILE A 160 -21.30 -2.21 11.05
N VAL A 161 -22.41 -2.20 10.29
CA VAL A 161 -23.74 -2.51 10.82
C VAL A 161 -23.82 -3.96 11.30
N VAL A 162 -23.32 -4.92 10.52
CA VAL A 162 -23.33 -6.33 10.89
C VAL A 162 -22.42 -6.60 12.09
N THR A 163 -21.25 -6.00 12.16
CA THR A 163 -20.33 -6.09 13.31
C THR A 163 -20.96 -5.48 14.56
N ALA A 164 -21.64 -4.34 14.46
CA ALA A 164 -22.35 -3.73 15.59
C ALA A 164 -23.43 -4.66 16.14
N LEU A 165 -24.16 -5.36 15.27
CA LEU A 165 -25.23 -6.29 15.63
C LEU A 165 -24.70 -7.61 16.21
N MET A 166 -23.62 -8.16 15.65
CA MET A 166 -23.12 -9.50 15.99
C MET A 166 -22.03 -9.48 17.08
N ALA A 167 -21.11 -8.54 17.01
CA ALA A 167 -19.93 -8.45 17.88
C ALA A 167 -19.99 -7.26 18.86
N GLY A 168 -20.99 -6.39 18.71
CA GLY A 168 -21.27 -5.27 19.59
C GLY A 168 -20.64 -3.94 19.14
N PRO A 169 -21.07 -2.83 19.76
CA PRO A 169 -20.70 -1.48 19.34
C PRO A 169 -19.20 -1.21 19.45
N GLN A 170 -18.49 -1.77 20.44
CA GLN A 170 -17.05 -1.56 20.59
C GLN A 170 -16.26 -2.05 19.36
N LYS A 171 -16.62 -3.22 18.81
CA LYS A 171 -15.97 -3.76 17.62
C LYS A 171 -16.31 -2.96 16.37
N ALA A 172 -17.52 -2.41 16.29
CA ALA A 172 -17.92 -1.50 15.22
C ALA A 172 -17.17 -0.16 15.27
N LEU A 173 -16.85 0.35 16.47
CA LEU A 173 -16.01 1.55 16.61
C LEU A 173 -14.60 1.32 16.03
N VAL A 174 -13.99 0.17 16.30
CA VAL A 174 -12.70 -0.22 15.70
C VAL A 174 -12.77 -0.27 14.16
N GLU A 175 -13.88 -0.75 13.61
CA GLU A 175 -14.10 -0.71 12.17
C GLU A 175 -14.21 0.72 11.64
N ILE A 176 -14.93 1.60 12.34
CA ILE A 176 -15.02 3.03 12.00
C ILE A 176 -13.63 3.70 12.04
N GLU A 177 -12.78 3.39 13.02
CA GLU A 177 -11.39 3.86 13.05
C GLU A 177 -10.63 3.45 11.78
N GLY A 178 -10.82 2.20 11.35
CA GLY A 178 -10.26 1.68 10.10
C GLY A 178 -10.77 2.42 8.87
N LEU A 179 -12.07 2.71 8.81
CA LEU A 179 -12.68 3.50 7.74
C LEU A 179 -12.05 4.91 7.66
N LEU A 180 -11.95 5.58 8.80
CA LEU A 180 -11.37 6.91 8.91
C LEU A 180 -9.89 6.90 8.53
N ALA A 181 -9.12 5.89 8.97
CA ALA A 181 -7.72 5.75 8.61
C ALA A 181 -7.50 5.57 7.11
N ALA A 182 -8.31 4.72 6.46
CA ALA A 182 -8.25 4.52 5.02
C ALA A 182 -8.69 5.77 4.25
N HIS A 183 -9.74 6.45 4.70
CA HIS A 183 -10.19 7.70 4.10
C HIS A 183 -9.15 8.82 4.26
N LEU A 184 -8.47 8.91 5.40
CA LEU A 184 -7.38 9.87 5.59
C LEU A 184 -6.21 9.59 4.65
N PHE A 185 -5.84 8.32 4.47
CA PHE A 185 -4.84 7.96 3.47
C PHE A 185 -5.27 8.38 2.06
N ASP A 186 -6.54 8.15 1.71
CA ASP A 186 -7.07 8.55 0.41
C ASP A 186 -7.06 10.06 0.22
N PHE A 187 -7.47 10.79 1.25
CA PHE A 187 -7.45 12.24 1.25
C PHE A 187 -6.05 12.79 1.00
N LEU A 188 -5.04 12.30 1.73
CA LEU A 188 -3.67 12.81 1.66
C LEU A 188 -2.90 12.39 0.39
N THR A 189 -3.29 11.28 -0.24
CA THR A 189 -2.61 10.76 -1.44
C THR A 189 -3.29 11.16 -2.74
N ARG A 190 -4.62 11.38 -2.72
CA ARG A 190 -5.44 11.57 -3.92
C ARG A 190 -6.29 12.82 -3.85
N ILE A 191 -7.20 12.94 -2.89
CA ILE A 191 -8.22 14.00 -2.90
C ILE A 191 -7.57 15.39 -2.79
N TRP A 192 -6.63 15.55 -1.86
CA TRP A 192 -5.91 16.80 -1.66
C TRP A 192 -5.10 17.25 -2.89
N PRO A 193 -4.26 16.40 -3.52
CA PRO A 193 -3.55 16.81 -4.72
C PRO A 193 -4.44 16.96 -5.95
N GLU A 194 -5.46 16.13 -6.15
CA GLU A 194 -6.32 16.17 -7.35
C GLU A 194 -7.32 17.33 -7.33
N PHE A 195 -7.96 17.60 -6.19
CA PHE A 195 -9.02 18.60 -6.08
C PHE A 195 -8.59 19.87 -5.34
N GLY A 196 -7.61 19.76 -4.44
CA GLY A 196 -7.11 20.89 -3.65
C GLY A 196 -5.94 21.64 -4.30
N ASN A 197 -5.47 21.22 -5.48
CA ASN A 197 -4.23 21.70 -6.11
C ASN A 197 -3.01 21.65 -5.17
N GLY A 198 -3.04 20.76 -4.17
CA GLY A 198 -1.99 20.64 -3.17
C GLY A 198 -0.82 19.76 -3.61
N PRO A 199 0.35 19.86 -2.96
CA PRO A 199 1.42 18.90 -3.19
C PRO A 199 1.01 17.50 -2.70
N ARG A 200 1.59 16.45 -3.29
CA ARG A 200 1.44 15.09 -2.76
C ARG A 200 2.12 14.99 -1.39
N LEU A 201 1.32 15.00 -0.32
CA LEU A 201 1.77 15.06 1.08
C LEU A 201 2.38 13.75 1.57
N LEU A 202 1.83 12.61 1.15
CA LEU A 202 2.34 11.30 1.50
C LEU A 202 3.13 10.68 0.35
N ARG A 203 4.39 10.33 0.63
CA ARG A 203 5.26 9.55 -0.26
C ARG A 203 5.85 8.40 0.53
N THR A 204 5.98 7.25 -0.13
CA THR A 204 6.62 6.06 0.44
C THR A 204 8.03 6.42 0.92
N PRO A 205 8.35 6.23 2.21
CA PRO A 205 9.61 6.70 2.76
C PRO A 205 10.78 5.86 2.25
N ALA A 206 11.92 6.50 1.98
CA ALA A 206 13.07 5.86 1.36
C ALA A 206 13.66 4.70 2.19
N TRP A 207 13.52 4.73 3.52
CA TRP A 207 13.96 3.61 4.37
C TRP A 207 13.14 2.34 4.12
N LEU A 208 11.84 2.48 3.86
CA LEU A 208 10.95 1.35 3.61
C LEU A 208 11.22 0.75 2.23
N GLU A 209 11.55 1.58 1.23
CA GLU A 209 12.01 1.10 -0.08
C GLU A 209 13.28 0.24 0.02
N ARG A 210 14.21 0.60 0.91
CA ARG A 210 15.44 -0.16 1.15
C ARG A 210 15.21 -1.49 1.87
N LEU A 211 14.14 -1.60 2.67
CA LEU A 211 13.80 -2.83 3.38
C LEU A 211 13.05 -3.82 2.49
N VAL A 212 12.14 -3.33 1.66
CA VAL A 212 11.29 -4.20 0.82
C VAL A 212 11.97 -4.59 -0.50
N GLN A 213 13.07 -3.92 -0.87
CA GLN A 213 13.91 -4.15 -2.07
C GLN A 213 13.17 -4.82 -3.22
N THR A 214 12.31 -4.08 -3.89
CA THR A 214 12.13 -4.30 -5.33
C THR A 214 13.44 -3.88 -6.01
N PRO A 215 14.09 -4.72 -6.84
CA PRO A 215 15.10 -4.25 -7.76
C PRO A 215 14.50 -3.03 -8.47
N ARG A 216 15.23 -1.92 -8.51
CA ARG A 216 14.82 -0.79 -9.35
C ARG A 216 14.74 -1.34 -10.77
N VAL A 217 13.55 -1.70 -11.24
CA VAL A 217 13.26 -1.65 -12.66
C VAL A 217 13.23 -0.17 -12.95
N SER A 218 14.43 0.39 -13.11
CA SER A 218 14.61 1.63 -13.80
C SER A 218 14.11 1.31 -15.20
N ALA A 219 12.82 1.56 -15.44
CA ALA A 219 12.30 1.69 -16.78
C ALA A 219 13.01 2.90 -17.37
N ARG A 220 14.27 2.70 -17.79
CA ARG A 220 14.87 3.52 -18.81
C ARG A 220 13.93 3.34 -19.98
N GLY A 221 13.14 4.37 -20.28
CA GLY A 221 12.37 4.37 -21.50
C GLY A 221 13.31 3.96 -22.62
N PHE A 222 13.00 2.84 -23.27
CA PHE A 222 13.70 2.46 -24.48
C PHE A 222 13.57 3.65 -25.44
N GLY A 223 14.70 4.25 -25.82
CA GLY A 223 14.72 5.29 -26.86
C GLY A 223 14.67 6.76 -26.40
N THR A 224 15.31 7.15 -25.30
CA THR A 224 15.81 8.54 -25.20
C THR A 224 17.29 8.57 -25.54
N ALA A 225 17.59 8.53 -26.85
CA ALA A 225 18.83 9.09 -27.33
C ALA A 225 18.80 10.57 -26.93
N VAL A 226 19.64 10.97 -25.97
CA VAL A 226 19.97 12.37 -25.78
C VAL A 226 20.60 12.83 -27.08
N ARG A 227 19.81 13.48 -27.93
CA ARG A 227 20.36 14.30 -29.01
C ARG A 227 20.97 15.49 -28.28
N PRO A 228 22.31 15.63 -28.17
CA PRO A 228 22.87 16.84 -27.61
C PRO A 228 22.26 18.00 -28.37
N GLY A 229 21.64 18.91 -27.60
CA GLY A 229 20.90 20.04 -28.16
C GLY A 229 21.74 20.74 -29.21
N ASN A 230 21.08 21.11 -30.31
CA ASN A 230 21.61 21.92 -31.38
C ASN A 230 21.93 23.32 -30.83
N SER A 231 22.97 23.43 -30.01
CA SER A 231 23.64 24.69 -29.76
C SER A 231 24.26 25.06 -31.11
N PRO A 232 24.03 26.28 -31.63
CA PRO A 232 24.76 26.72 -32.81
C PRO A 232 26.25 26.69 -32.43
N SER A 233 26.96 25.70 -32.94
CA SER A 233 28.40 25.65 -32.87
C SER A 233 28.90 26.81 -33.73
N SER A 234 29.24 27.92 -33.08
CA SER A 234 30.11 28.93 -33.68
C SER A 234 31.43 28.24 -33.96
N GLY A 235 31.61 27.79 -35.20
CA GLY A 235 32.78 27.07 -35.64
C GLY A 235 34.05 27.90 -35.42
N ARG A 236 35.10 27.23 -34.94
CA ARG A 236 36.47 27.71 -35.12
C ARG A 236 37.23 26.62 -35.87
N SER A 237 37.11 26.64 -37.19
CA SER A 237 38.05 25.92 -38.05
C SER A 237 39.36 26.70 -38.04
N THR A 238 40.38 26.15 -37.40
CA THR A 238 41.77 26.57 -37.62
C THR A 238 42.23 25.99 -38.95
N GLY A 239 41.72 26.55 -40.05
CA GLY A 239 42.23 26.31 -41.41
C GLY A 239 43.39 27.27 -41.66
N VAL A 240 44.61 26.73 -41.66
CA VAL A 240 45.85 27.44 -41.99
C VAL A 240 45.73 28.06 -43.38
N ASN A 241 45.89 29.37 -43.43
CA ASN A 241 45.55 30.23 -44.56
C ASN A 241 46.83 30.68 -45.30
N THR A 242 47.65 29.73 -45.77
CA THR A 242 48.89 30.03 -46.50
C THR A 242 49.07 29.09 -47.68
N GLY A 243 48.59 29.52 -48.86
CA GLY A 243 48.80 28.85 -50.15
C GLY A 243 48.46 29.81 -51.31
N PRO A 244 49.15 29.73 -52.46
CA PRO A 244 49.25 30.82 -53.45
C PRO A 244 48.13 30.82 -54.50
N LEU A 245 46.90 30.44 -54.13
CA LEU A 245 45.83 30.23 -55.11
C LEU A 245 44.98 31.50 -55.34
N PRO A 246 44.58 31.81 -56.60
CA PRO A 246 43.79 32.99 -56.95
C PRO A 246 42.38 33.01 -56.34
N ASP A 247 41.90 34.21 -56.01
CA ASP A 247 40.65 34.45 -55.26
C ASP A 247 39.36 34.05 -55.98
N SER A 248 39.39 33.80 -57.28
CA SER A 248 38.20 33.43 -58.08
C SER A 248 37.64 32.03 -57.75
N TRP A 249 38.40 31.20 -57.02
CA TRP A 249 37.96 29.87 -56.58
C TRP A 249 37.42 29.84 -55.14
N ARG A 250 37.44 30.98 -54.42
CA ARG A 250 37.05 31.06 -53.00
C ARG A 250 35.54 31.25 -52.75
N SER A 251 34.73 31.43 -53.79
CA SER A 251 33.30 31.82 -53.66
C SER A 251 32.29 30.67 -53.65
N ARG A 252 32.72 29.41 -53.78
CA ARG A 252 31.79 28.27 -53.70
C ARG A 252 31.57 27.88 -52.25
N GLY A 253 30.43 28.31 -51.70
CA GLY A 253 29.98 27.93 -50.36
C GLY A 253 29.86 26.41 -50.18
N PRO A 254 30.00 25.89 -48.95
CA PRO A 254 29.97 24.45 -48.70
C PRO A 254 28.58 23.89 -49.05
N GLY A 255 28.54 22.97 -50.01
CA GLY A 255 27.32 22.32 -50.46
C GLY A 255 26.63 21.52 -49.35
N GLN A 256 25.32 21.70 -49.20
CA GLN A 256 24.47 20.95 -48.29
C GLN A 256 24.17 19.56 -48.89
N ARG A 257 24.39 18.49 -48.11
CA ARG A 257 23.92 17.14 -48.45
C ARG A 257 22.50 16.96 -47.89
N LEU A 258 21.55 16.65 -48.75
CA LEU A 258 20.22 16.17 -48.35
C LEU A 258 20.32 14.66 -48.12
N GLY A 259 20.18 14.26 -46.86
CA GLY A 259 20.06 12.90 -46.36
C GLY A 259 19.37 12.93 -45.01
#